data_AF-A0A075JLD0-F1
#
_entry.id   AF-A0A075JLD0-F1
#
_cell.length_a   1.000
_cell.length_b   1.000
_cell.length_c   1.000
_cell.angle_alpha   90.00
_cell.angle_beta   90.00
_cell.angle_gamma   90.00
#
_symmetry.space_group_name_H-M   'P 1'
#
loop_
_entity.id
_entity.type
_entity.pdbx_description
1 polymer ?
#
loop_
_entity_poly.entity_id
_entity_poly.type
_entity_poly.pdbx_seq_one_letter_code
_entity_poly.pdbx_strand_id
1 'polypeptide(L)'
;MQAQPIKNQMNGIFVHVSNLKKSVQWYADILGLDVDLEKVASPVYNIPVNGTTSLTLDDHTFDPTFEHIISPSPLFNFFAPDIEAAYKSISMKEVDIVREIEWVGQTAWFNIKDPDGNVIMICNC
;
A
#
# COMPACT_ATOMS: atom_id res chain seq x y z
N MET A 1 -28.04 -25.33 -1.10
CA MET A 1 -26.65 -24.90 -1.34
C MET A 1 -25.87 -25.13 -0.06
N GLN A 2 -24.75 -25.87 -0.11
CA GLN A 2 -23.86 -25.98 1.06
C GLN A 2 -23.18 -24.64 1.27
N ALA A 3 -23.13 -24.16 2.51
CA ALA A 3 -22.41 -22.94 2.85
C ALA A 3 -20.92 -23.15 2.59
N GLN A 4 -20.30 -22.26 1.81
CA GLN A 4 -18.86 -22.29 1.61
C GLN A 4 -18.17 -21.82 2.89
N PRO A 5 -17.15 -22.53 3.40
CA PRO A 5 -16.44 -22.16 4.63
C PRO A 5 -15.51 -20.96 4.44
N ILE A 6 -15.20 -20.60 3.18
CA ILE A 6 -14.43 -19.41 2.81
C ILE A 6 -15.39 -18.45 2.11
N LYS A 7 -15.48 -17.22 2.65
CA LYS A 7 -16.32 -16.17 2.06
C LYS A 7 -15.60 -15.56 0.85
N ASN A 8 -16.36 -15.21 -0.18
CA ASN A 8 -15.88 -14.43 -1.31
C ASN A 8 -15.71 -12.95 -0.90
N GLN A 9 -14.71 -12.68 -0.05
CA GLN A 9 -14.43 -11.36 0.50
C GLN A 9 -12.94 -11.26 0.87
N MET A 10 -12.29 -10.18 0.43
CA MET A 10 -10.94 -9.84 0.88
C MET A 10 -10.99 -9.11 2.22
N ASN A 11 -10.39 -9.70 3.26
CA ASN A 11 -10.39 -9.10 4.60
C ASN A 11 -9.21 -8.16 4.84
N GLY A 12 -8.04 -8.48 4.27
CA GLY A 12 -6.85 -7.66 4.46
C GLY A 12 -5.71 -8.09 3.56
N ILE A 13 -4.75 -7.18 3.41
CA ILE A 13 -3.47 -7.39 2.77
C ILE A 13 -2.34 -7.12 3.76
N PHE A 14 -1.22 -7.82 3.59
CA PHE A 14 -0.02 -7.63 4.38
C PHE A 14 1.09 -7.11 3.45
N VAL A 15 1.74 -6.02 3.85
CA VAL A 15 2.91 -5.47 3.17
C VAL A 15 4.10 -5.62 4.10
N HIS A 16 5.17 -6.21 3.59
CA HIS A 16 6.36 -6.47 4.38
C HIS A 16 7.32 -5.29 4.27
N VAL A 17 7.80 -4.82 5.42
CA VAL A 17 8.60 -3.60 5.53
C VAL A 17 9.81 -3.84 6.43
N SER A 18 10.90 -3.12 6.25
CA SER A 18 12.09 -3.26 7.10
C SER A 18 12.08 -2.32 8.31
N ASN A 19 11.27 -1.26 8.27
CA ASN A 19 11.16 -0.29 9.35
C ASN A 19 9.71 0.20 9.51
N LEU A 20 9.00 -0.36 10.49
CA LEU A 20 7.57 -0.11 10.67
C LEU A 20 7.23 1.37 10.82
N LYS A 21 7.95 2.13 11.66
CA LYS A 21 7.67 3.57 11.86
C LYS A 21 7.88 4.39 10.60
N LYS A 22 8.98 4.13 9.88
CA LYS A 22 9.27 4.82 8.61
C LYS A 22 8.21 4.52 7.56
N SER A 23 7.80 3.26 7.44
CA SER A 23 6.80 2.85 6.46
C SER A 23 5.41 3.37 6.83
N VAL A 24 5.01 3.35 8.11
CA VAL A 24 3.76 3.98 8.57
C VAL A 24 3.71 5.47 8.21
N GLN A 25 4.79 6.23 8.47
CA GLN A 25 4.86 7.63 8.06
C GLN A 25 4.71 7.79 6.55
N TRP A 26 5.42 6.97 5.76
CA TRP A 26 5.36 7.03 4.30
C TRP A 26 3.94 6.78 3.78
N TYR A 27 3.27 5.71 4.24
CA TYR A 27 1.90 5.40 3.83
C TYR A 27 0.92 6.50 4.27
N ALA A 28 1.11 7.06 5.46
CA ALA A 28 0.29 8.18 5.94
C ALA A 28 0.47 9.43 5.07
N ASP A 29 1.70 9.75 4.66
CA ASP A 29 2.00 10.91 3.79
C ASP A 29 1.39 10.77 2.38
N ILE A 30 1.30 9.54 1.86
CA ILE A 30 0.66 9.26 0.57
C ILE A 30 -0.87 9.40 0.67
N LEU A 31 -1.45 8.92 1.77
CA LEU A 31 -2.90 8.89 1.99
C LEU A 31 -3.46 10.16 2.65
N GLY A 32 -2.59 11.10 3.05
CA GLY A 32 -2.99 12.31 3.77
C GLY A 32 -3.55 12.01 5.17
N LEU A 33 -3.03 10.98 5.83
CA LEU A 33 -3.46 10.57 7.17
C LEU A 33 -2.59 11.24 8.23
N ASP A 34 -3.21 11.59 9.35
CA ASP A 34 -2.50 11.99 10.57
C ASP A 34 -2.35 10.76 11.48
N VAL A 35 -1.11 10.32 11.68
CA VAL A 35 -0.77 9.11 12.44
C VAL A 35 0.14 9.45 13.61
N ASP A 36 -0.17 8.88 14.77
CA ASP A 36 0.67 8.99 15.96
C ASP A 36 1.76 7.92 15.93
N LEU A 37 2.97 8.30 15.50
CA LEU A 37 4.13 7.39 15.40
C LEU A 37 4.57 6.81 16.75
N GLU A 38 4.20 7.43 17.88
CA GLU A 38 4.49 6.87 19.21
C GLU A 38 3.62 5.65 19.52
N LYS A 39 2.47 5.52 18.84
CA LYS A 39 1.61 4.33 18.92
C LYS A 39 2.02 3.20 17.96
N VAL A 40 3.01 3.43 17.10
CA VAL A 40 3.51 2.41 16.18
C VAL A 40 4.46 1.48 16.94
N ALA A 41 4.09 0.20 17.04
CA ALA A 41 4.85 -0.83 17.72
C ALA A 41 4.90 -2.10 16.89
N SER A 42 6.07 -2.73 16.85
CA SER A 42 6.31 -4.02 16.20
C SER A 42 5.41 -5.12 16.77
N PRO A 43 5.06 -6.15 15.98
CA PRO A 43 5.58 -6.41 14.63
C PRO A 43 4.73 -5.81 13.51
N VAL A 44 3.48 -5.42 13.83
CA VAL A 44 2.51 -5.01 12.80
C VAL A 44 1.83 -3.69 13.13
N TYR A 45 1.47 -2.96 12.08
CA TYR A 45 0.64 -1.77 12.18
C TYR A 45 -0.45 -1.77 11.10
N ASN A 46 -1.69 -1.52 11.49
CA ASN A 46 -2.81 -1.39 10.55
C ASN A 46 -2.97 0.08 10.14
N ILE A 47 -2.75 0.37 8.85
CA ILE A 47 -3.03 1.69 8.29
C ILE A 47 -4.56 1.91 8.31
N PRO A 48 -5.05 3.08 8.79
CA PRO A 48 -6.48 3.35 8.91
C PRO A 48 -7.11 3.70 7.54
N VAL A 49 -7.16 2.71 6.65
CA VAL A 49 -7.81 2.81 5.34
C VAL A 49 -9.33 2.71 5.47
N ASN A 50 -10.05 3.41 4.58
CA ASN A 50 -11.51 3.30 4.49
C ASN A 50 -11.90 2.03 3.72
N GLY A 51 -12.96 1.34 4.17
CA GLY A 51 -13.53 0.18 3.48
C GLY A 51 -13.56 -1.07 4.36
N THR A 52 -13.72 -2.24 3.72
CA THR A 52 -13.82 -3.54 4.41
C THR A 52 -12.50 -4.31 4.46
N THR A 53 -11.47 -3.83 3.77
CA THR A 53 -10.17 -4.50 3.64
C THR A 53 -9.12 -3.72 4.41
N SER A 54 -8.40 -4.38 5.31
CA SER A 54 -7.31 -3.77 6.07
C SER A 54 -5.99 -3.75 5.29
N LEU A 55 -5.18 -2.73 5.51
CA LEU A 55 -3.78 -2.69 5.09
C LEU A 55 -2.89 -2.83 6.33
N THR A 56 -2.22 -3.97 6.46
CA THR A 56 -1.32 -4.26 7.57
C THR A 56 0.13 -4.20 7.09
N LEU A 57 0.95 -3.38 7.74
CA LEU A 57 2.41 -3.40 7.57
C LEU A 57 2.99 -4.38 8.58
N ASP A 58 3.93 -5.22 8.16
CA ASP A 58 4.61 -6.22 9.00
C ASP A 58 6.12 -6.08 8.87
N ASP A 59 6.79 -5.83 9.99
CA ASP A 59 8.24 -5.64 10.05
C ASP A 59 9.04 -6.91 10.36
N HIS A 60 8.34 -8.03 10.58
CA HIS A 60 8.96 -9.33 10.89
C HIS A 60 9.93 -9.31 12.07
N THR A 61 9.77 -8.38 13.03
CA THR A 61 10.68 -8.25 14.20
C THR A 61 10.88 -9.58 14.96
N PHE A 62 9.91 -10.48 14.91
CA PHE A 62 9.96 -11.78 15.59
C PHE A 62 10.28 -12.98 14.68
N ASP A 63 10.54 -12.75 13.39
CA ASP A 63 10.96 -13.79 12.44
C ASP A 63 12.38 -13.52 11.92
N PRO A 64 13.41 -14.07 12.57
CA PRO A 64 14.81 -13.88 12.15
C PRO A 64 15.15 -14.61 10.83
N THR A 65 14.24 -15.42 10.31
CA THR A 65 14.42 -16.16 9.05
C THR A 65 13.73 -15.50 7.87
N PHE A 66 13.01 -14.39 8.10
CA PHE A 66 12.33 -13.67 7.04
C PHE A 66 13.33 -13.08 6.04
N GLU A 67 13.10 -13.38 4.76
CA GLU A 67 13.82 -12.80 3.64
C GLU A 67 12.87 -11.89 2.86
N HIS A 68 13.20 -10.60 2.78
CA HIS A 68 12.39 -9.66 2.01
C HIS A 68 12.64 -9.83 0.50
N ILE A 69 11.73 -10.51 -0.19
CA ILE A 69 11.77 -10.70 -1.65
C ILE A 69 10.77 -9.76 -2.32
N ILE A 70 11.30 -8.79 -3.07
CA ILE A 70 10.49 -7.76 -3.73
C ILE A 70 9.98 -8.28 -5.09
N SER A 71 8.68 -8.08 -5.34
CA SER A 71 8.06 -8.30 -6.65
C SER A 71 8.06 -7.00 -7.48
N PRO A 72 8.39 -7.05 -8.79
CA PRO A 72 8.24 -5.89 -9.67
C PRO A 72 6.76 -5.58 -10.01
N SER A 73 5.84 -6.48 -9.68
CA SER A 73 4.40 -6.33 -9.92
C SER A 73 3.70 -5.67 -8.73
N PRO A 74 2.66 -4.84 -8.97
CA PRO A 74 1.89 -4.22 -7.89
C PRO A 74 1.29 -5.25 -6.93
N LEU A 75 1.41 -5.00 -5.64
CA LEU A 75 0.81 -5.82 -4.58
C LEU A 75 -0.70 -5.59 -4.46
N PHE A 76 -1.11 -4.33 -4.58
CA PHE A 76 -2.49 -3.87 -4.48
C PHE A 76 -2.61 -2.49 -5.15
N ASN A 77 -3.83 -1.93 -5.16
CA ASN A 77 -4.06 -0.57 -5.63
C ASN A 77 -4.72 0.32 -4.57
N PHE A 78 -4.36 1.61 -4.58
CA PHE A 78 -5.16 2.65 -3.97
C PHE A 78 -6.04 3.33 -5.00
N PHE A 79 -7.23 3.72 -4.57
CA PHE A 79 -8.20 4.40 -5.40
C PHE A 79 -7.90 5.90 -5.50
N ALA A 80 -7.80 6.41 -6.74
CA ALA A 80 -7.61 7.80 -7.08
C ALA A 80 -8.70 8.24 -8.06
N PRO A 81 -9.81 8.86 -7.61
CA PRO A 81 -10.92 9.25 -8.48
C PRO A 81 -10.50 10.28 -9.54
N ASP A 82 -9.52 11.12 -9.22
CA ASP A 82 -8.82 11.99 -10.16
C ASP A 82 -7.36 11.54 -10.26
N ILE A 83 -7.08 10.73 -11.27
CA ILE A 83 -5.77 10.11 -11.47
C ILE A 83 -4.69 11.12 -11.85
N GLU A 84 -5.05 12.20 -12.56
CA GLU A 84 -4.09 13.22 -13.00
C GLU A 84 -3.67 14.08 -11.81
N ALA A 85 -4.62 14.46 -10.95
CA ALA A 85 -4.33 15.15 -9.70
C ALA A 85 -3.47 14.28 -8.76
N ALA A 86 -3.79 12.98 -8.65
CA ALA A 86 -3.00 12.05 -7.85
C ALA A 86 -1.56 11.92 -8.38
N TYR A 87 -1.40 11.72 -9.68
CA TYR A 87 -0.08 11.63 -10.32
C TYR A 87 0.74 12.90 -10.08
N LYS A 88 0.17 14.09 -10.33
CA LYS A 88 0.83 15.38 -10.06
C LYS A 88 1.24 15.53 -8.59
N SER A 89 0.37 15.16 -7.65
CA SER A 89 0.65 15.21 -6.21
C SER A 89 1.85 14.33 -5.84
N ILE A 90 1.89 13.10 -6.36
CA ILE A 90 2.99 12.16 -6.15
C ILE A 90 4.29 12.66 -6.78
N SER A 91 4.26 13.22 -7.99
CA SER A 91 5.47 13.74 -8.66
C SER A 91 6.13 14.91 -7.93
N MET A 92 5.42 15.57 -7.01
CA MET A 92 5.96 16.63 -6.15
C MET A 92 6.56 16.09 -4.84
N LYS A 93 6.37 14.81 -4.52
CA LYS A 93 6.95 14.12 -3.37
C LYS A 93 8.23 13.38 -3.78
N GLU A 94 9.10 13.08 -2.83
CA GLU A 94 10.27 12.20 -3.04
C GLU A 94 9.82 10.73 -3.04
N VAL A 95 9.06 10.33 -4.07
CA VAL A 95 8.54 8.98 -4.27
C VAL A 95 8.93 8.47 -5.65
N ASP A 96 9.41 7.23 -5.70
CA ASP A 96 9.80 6.58 -6.95
C ASP A 96 8.57 6.17 -7.76
N ILE A 97 8.27 6.90 -8.84
CA ILE A 97 7.32 6.47 -9.87
C ILE A 97 8.05 5.45 -10.76
N VAL A 98 7.61 4.20 -10.72
CA VAL A 98 8.24 3.08 -11.45
C VAL A 98 7.50 2.69 -12.71
N ARG A 99 6.29 3.21 -12.87
CA ARG A 99 5.54 3.15 -14.12
C ARG A 99 4.76 4.44 -14.25
N GLU A 100 4.97 5.12 -15.37
CA GLU A 100 4.26 6.35 -15.70
C GLU A 100 2.76 6.11 -15.87
N ILE A 101 1.99 7.19 -15.85
CA ILE A 101 0.54 7.11 -16.05
C ILE A 101 0.21 6.53 -17.42
N GLU A 102 -0.64 5.51 -17.42
CA GLU A 102 -1.13 4.84 -18.61
C GLU A 102 -2.66 4.81 -18.63
N TRP A 103 -3.22 4.87 -19.83
CA TRP A 103 -4.65 4.89 -20.07
C TRP A 103 -5.10 3.71 -20.94
N VAL A 104 -6.14 3.02 -20.49
CA VAL A 104 -6.88 2.03 -21.29
C VAL A 104 -8.37 2.34 -21.19
N GLY A 105 -8.90 2.98 -22.23
CA GLY A 105 -10.28 3.47 -22.23
C GLY A 105 -10.47 4.56 -21.18
N GLN A 106 -11.37 4.34 -20.22
CA GLN A 106 -11.65 5.26 -19.10
C GLN A 106 -10.85 4.91 -17.83
N THR A 107 -10.11 3.81 -17.85
CA THR A 107 -9.29 3.36 -16.73
C THR A 107 -7.87 3.86 -16.90
N ALA A 108 -7.29 4.36 -15.82
CA ALA A 108 -5.91 4.83 -15.80
C ALA A 108 -5.25 4.47 -14.48
N TRP A 109 -3.94 4.23 -14.57
CA TRP A 109 -3.13 3.91 -13.41
C TRP A 109 -1.67 4.32 -13.61
N PHE A 110 -0.94 4.40 -12.51
CA PHE A 110 0.51 4.49 -12.46
C PHE A 110 1.02 3.67 -11.26
N ASN A 111 2.31 3.38 -11.21
CA ASN A 111 2.88 2.60 -10.11
C ASN A 111 3.98 3.38 -9.38
N ILE A 112 3.98 3.27 -8.05
CA ILE A 112 4.99 3.83 -7.17
C ILE A 112 5.67 2.72 -6.36
N LYS A 113 6.83 3.03 -5.77
CA LYS A 113 7.47 2.18 -4.77
C LYS A 113 7.45 2.81 -3.39
N ASP A 114 7.24 1.98 -2.38
CA ASP A 114 7.48 2.33 -0.99
C ASP A 114 9.00 2.30 -0.64
N PRO A 115 9.40 2.69 0.58
CA PRO A 115 10.80 2.69 0.99
C PRO A 115 11.49 1.32 0.97
N ASP A 116 10.71 0.24 0.95
CA ASP A 116 11.20 -1.13 0.93
C ASP A 116 11.12 -1.77 -0.47
N GLY A 117 10.71 -0.99 -1.47
CA GLY A 117 10.64 -1.38 -2.88
C GLY A 117 9.35 -2.10 -3.27
N ASN A 118 8.39 -2.25 -2.37
CA ASN A 118 7.08 -2.79 -2.68
C ASN A 118 6.39 -1.90 -3.72
N VAL A 119 5.84 -2.52 -4.76
CA VAL A 119 5.15 -1.78 -5.82
C VAL A 119 3.68 -1.60 -5.45
N ILE A 120 3.20 -0.36 -5.46
CA ILE A 120 1.80 0.01 -5.22
C ILE A 120 1.25 0.65 -6.48
N MET A 121 0.07 0.21 -6.92
CA MET A 121 -0.65 0.84 -8.02
C MET A 121 -1.55 1.96 -7.49
N ILE A 122 -1.63 3.07 -8.20
CA ILE A 122 -2.65 4.09 -7.99
C ILE A 122 -3.58 4.03 -9.19
N CYS A 123 -4.88 3.81 -8.97
CA CYS A 123 -5.85 3.50 -10.03
C CYS A 123 -7.17 4.25 -9.84
N ASN A 124 -7.84 4.64 -10.92
CA ASN A 124 -9.14 5.34 -10.86
C ASN A 124 -10.38 4.41 -10.86
N CYS A 125 -10.20 3.10 -10.75
CA CYS A 125 -11.28 2.11 -10.70
C CYS A 125 -10.93 0.89 -9.84
#